data_AF-A0A635X7C4-F1
#
_entry.id   AF-A0A635X7C4-F1
#
_cell.length_a   1.000
_cell.length_b   1.000
_cell.length_c   1.000
_cell.angle_alpha   90.00
_cell.angle_beta   90.00
_cell.angle_gamma   90.00
#
_symmetry.space_group_name_H-M   'P 1'
#
loop_
_entity.id
_entity.type
_entity.pdbx_description
1 polymer ?
#
loop_
_entity_poly.entity_id
_entity_poly.type
_entity_poly.pdbx_seq_one_letter_code
_entity_poly.pdbx_strand_id
1 'polypeptide(L)' 'SWLEDQSAEDESEALETLFADYLLPWCNTFLGKVEAHAVTPFWRTLAPLTRDAIGAMWDELQEEDEE' A
#
# COMPACT_ATOMS: atom_id res chain seq x y z
N SER A 1 -20.57 -4.67 18.03
CA SER A 1 -20.49 -4.44 19.50
C SER A 1 -19.75 -3.13 19.68
N TRP A 2 -20.09 -2.23 20.62
CA TRP A 2 -19.42 -0.90 20.71
C TRP A 2 -17.87 -0.97 20.76
N LEU A 3 -17.32 -2.06 21.30
CA LEU A 3 -15.88 -2.31 21.36
C LEU A 3 -15.30 -2.88 20.04
N GLU A 4 -16.12 -3.61 19.27
CA GLU A 4 -15.75 -4.09 17.93
C GLU A 4 -15.85 -2.97 16.87
N ASP A 5 -16.83 -2.08 16.99
CA ASP A 5 -16.95 -0.91 16.09
C ASP A 5 -15.76 0.03 16.27
N GLN A 6 -15.32 0.25 17.52
CA GLN A 6 -14.13 1.07 17.80
C GLN A 6 -12.83 0.43 17.31
N SER A 7 -12.74 -0.91 17.31
CA SER A 7 -11.55 -1.59 16.80
C SER A 7 -11.45 -1.54 15.27
N ALA A 8 -12.57 -1.48 14.57
CA ALA A 8 -12.59 -1.40 13.11
C ALA A 8 -12.24 0.01 12.61
N GLU A 9 -12.76 1.06 13.23
CA GLU A 9 -12.38 2.45 12.93
C GLU A 9 -10.88 2.70 13.20
N ASP A 10 -10.35 2.21 14.32
CA ASP A 10 -8.93 2.36 14.69
C ASP A 10 -8.00 1.52 13.77
N GLU A 11 -8.51 0.44 13.17
CA GLU A 11 -7.79 -0.36 12.17
C GLU A 11 -7.71 0.35 10.82
N SER A 12 -8.78 1.03 10.36
CA SER A 12 -8.73 1.84 9.12
C SER A 12 -7.75 3.01 9.27
N GLU A 13 -7.83 3.79 10.36
CA GLU A 13 -6.92 4.92 10.59
C GLU A 13 -5.44 4.49 10.64
N ALA A 14 -5.16 3.32 11.23
CA ALA A 14 -3.81 2.77 11.28
C ALA A 14 -3.29 2.34 9.90
N LEU A 15 -4.15 1.72 9.09
CA LEU A 15 -3.83 1.35 7.70
C LEU A 15 -3.64 2.58 6.83
N GLU A 16 -4.50 3.59 6.97
CA GLU A 16 -4.38 4.85 6.26
C GLU A 16 -3.05 5.52 6.56
N THR A 17 -2.72 5.62 7.85
CA THR A 17 -1.44 6.17 8.32
C THR A 17 -0.25 5.37 7.76
N LEU A 18 -0.32 4.03 7.78
CA LEU A 18 0.72 3.18 7.20
C LEU A 18 0.95 3.49 5.72
N PHE A 19 -0.12 3.62 4.94
CA PHE A 19 -0.01 3.88 3.51
C PHE A 19 0.44 5.32 3.23
N ALA A 20 -0.29 6.30 3.75
CA ALA A 20 -0.08 7.71 3.47
C ALA A 20 1.28 8.24 3.95
N ASP A 21 1.68 7.87 5.17
CA ASP A 21 2.89 8.43 5.78
C ASP A 21 4.11 7.53 5.63
N TYR A 22 3.91 6.20 5.67
CA TYR A 22 5.02 5.26 5.80
C TYR A 22 5.29 4.41 4.55
N LEU A 23 4.44 4.42 3.52
CA LEU A 23 4.64 3.60 2.32
C LEU A 23 4.62 4.41 1.02
N LEU A 24 3.50 5.04 0.69
CA LEU A 24 3.29 5.78 -0.56
C LEU A 24 4.32 6.88 -0.85
N PRO A 25 4.86 7.63 0.14
CA PRO A 25 5.82 8.69 -0.12
C PRO A 25 7.11 8.23 -0.82
N TRP A 26 7.47 6.94 -0.71
CA TRP A 26 8.72 6.43 -1.25
C TRP A 26 8.61 5.13 -2.05
N CYS A 27 7.53 4.35 -1.90
CA CYS A 27 7.43 3.01 -2.50
C CYS A 27 7.60 3.05 -4.03
N ASN A 28 7.01 4.03 -4.71
CA ASN A 28 7.13 4.21 -6.16
C ASN A 28 8.58 4.44 -6.59
N THR A 29 9.29 5.33 -5.90
CA THR A 29 10.71 5.62 -6.17
C THR A 29 11.57 4.40 -5.92
N PHE A 30 11.33 3.68 -4.81
CA PHE A 30 12.06 2.46 -4.47
C PHE A 30 11.83 1.36 -5.51
N LEU A 31 10.57 1.03 -5.82
CA LEU A 31 10.23 -0.02 -6.79
C LEU A 31 10.71 0.35 -8.19
N GLY A 32 10.66 1.62 -8.58
CA GLY A 32 11.24 2.09 -9.84
C GLY A 32 12.75 1.84 -9.93
N LYS A 33 13.48 2.03 -8.83
CA LYS A 33 14.91 1.69 -8.76
C LYS A 33 15.14 0.17 -8.78
N VAL A 34 14.32 -0.60 -8.06
CA VAL A 34 14.42 -2.07 -8.08
C VAL A 34 14.22 -2.58 -9.51
N GLU A 35 13.19 -2.11 -10.20
CA GLU A 35 12.90 -2.48 -11.58
C GLU A 35 14.06 -2.13 -12.53
N ALA A 36 14.59 -0.90 -12.45
CA ALA A 36 15.66 -0.43 -13.32
C ALA A 36 17.02 -1.12 -13.08
N HIS A 37 17.30 -1.53 -11.84
CA HIS A 37 18.61 -2.05 -11.44
C HIS A 37 18.61 -3.56 -11.11
N ALA A 38 17.46 -4.24 -11.20
CA ALA A 38 17.38 -5.68 -10.99
C ALA A 38 18.28 -6.43 -11.98
N VAL A 39 19.22 -7.21 -11.45
CA VAL A 39 20.10 -8.08 -12.26
C VAL A 39 19.34 -9.32 -12.73
N THR A 40 18.36 -9.81 -11.94
CA THR A 40 17.57 -10.99 -12.29
C THR A 40 16.15 -10.62 -12.77
N PRO A 41 15.56 -11.40 -13.68
CA PRO A 41 14.20 -11.15 -14.16
C PRO A 41 13.14 -11.16 -13.06
N PHE A 42 13.31 -12.00 -12.03
CA PHE A 42 12.35 -12.12 -10.94
C PHE A 42 12.05 -10.77 -10.27
N TRP A 43 13.08 -10.07 -9.80
CA TRP A 43 12.91 -8.78 -9.12
C TRP A 43 12.44 -7.67 -10.08
N ARG A 44 12.84 -7.75 -11.36
CA ARG A 44 12.38 -6.83 -12.39
C ARG A 44 10.88 -6.95 -12.64
N THR A 45 10.35 -8.16 -12.63
CA THR A 45 8.90 -8.41 -12.81
C THR A 45 8.11 -8.18 -11.53
N LEU A 46 8.69 -8.48 -10.37
CA LEU A 46 8.01 -8.29 -9.09
C LEU A 46 7.78 -6.80 -8.79
N ALA A 47 8.74 -5.93 -9.12
CA ALA A 47 8.65 -4.50 -8.79
C ALA A 47 7.38 -3.79 -9.32
N PRO A 48 7.02 -3.87 -10.61
CA PRO A 48 5.77 -3.29 -11.10
C PRO A 48 4.53 -4.00 -10.53
N LEU A 49 4.55 -5.34 -10.39
CA LEU A 49 3.43 -6.08 -9.80
C LEU A 49 3.13 -5.61 -8.36
N THR A 50 4.16 -5.42 -7.54
CA THR A 50 4.01 -4.90 -6.19
C THR A 50 3.52 -3.46 -6.19
N ARG A 51 3.93 -2.63 -7.16
CA ARG A 51 3.46 -1.25 -7.30
C ARG A 51 1.95 -1.22 -7.56
N ASP A 52 1.49 -2.05 -8.51
CA ASP A 52 0.08 -2.14 -8.87
C ASP A 52 -0.76 -2.68 -7.70
N ALA A 53 -0.25 -3.68 -6.97
CA ALA A 53 -0.92 -4.21 -5.78
C ALA A 53 -1.03 -3.17 -4.65
N ILE A 54 0.02 -2.39 -4.39
CA ILE A 54 -0.01 -1.31 -3.39
C ILE A 54 -1.02 -0.23 -3.80
N GLY A 55 -1.07 0.13 -5.09
CA GLY A 55 -2.09 1.06 -5.60
C GLY A 55 -3.50 0.54 -5.37
N ALA A 56 -3.76 -0.71 -5.76
CA ALA A 56 -5.08 -1.33 -5.58
C ALA A 56 -5.51 -1.42 -4.10
N MET A 57 -4.59 -1.75 -3.19
CA MET A 57 -4.89 -1.79 -1.75
C MET A 57 -5.19 -0.40 -1.18
N TRP A 58 -4.51 0.64 -1.67
CA TRP A 58 -4.80 2.02 -1.25
C TRP A 58 -6.14 2.50 -1.79
N ASP A 59 -6.44 2.22 -3.06
CA ASP A 59 -7.72 2.60 -3.67
C ASP A 59 -8.88 1.92 -2.94
N GLU A 60 -8.77 0.61 -2.63
CA GLU A 60 -9.77 -0.13 -1.84
C GLU A 60 -9.96 0.46 -0.43
N LEU A 61 -8.87 0.79 0.26
CA LEU A 61 -8.94 1.41 1.59
C LEU A 61 -9.66 2.77 1.56
N GLN A 62 -9.41 3.59 0.55
CA GLN A 62 -10.07 4.90 0.41
C GLN A 62 -11.53 4.78 -0.03
N GLU A 63 -11.91 3.72 -0.74
CA GLU A 63 -13.31 3.43 -1.05
C GLU A 63 -14.10 3.05 0.23
N GLU A 64 -13.50 2.31 1.16
CA GLU A 64 -14.12 1.97 2.46
C GLU A 64 -14.36 3.20 3.35
N ASP A 65 -13.48 4.20 3.31
CA ASP A 65 -13.63 5.44 4.08
C ASP A 65 -14.74 6.39 3.53
N GLU A 66 -15.11 6.23 2.25
CA GLU A 66 -16.13 7.06 1.59
C GLU A 66 -17.57 6.51 1.74
N GLU A 67 -17.75 5.26 2.20
CA GLU A 67 -19.06 4.61 2.45
C GLU A 67 -19.67 4.89 3.84
#